data_AF-A0A847YSR9-F1
#
_entry.id   AF-A0A847YSR9-F1
#
_cell.length_a   1.000
_cell.length_b   1.000
_cell.length_c   1.000
_cell.angle_alpha   90.00
_cell.angle_beta   90.00
_cell.angle_gamma   90.00
#
_symmetry.space_group_name_H-M   'P 1'
#
loop_
_entity.id
_entity.type
_entity.pdbx_description
1 polymer ?
#
loop_
_entity_poly.entity_id
_entity_poly.type
_entity_poly.pdbx_seq_one_letter_code
_entity_poly.pdbx_strand_id
1 'polypeptide(L)' 'MDILLNPNLVYLVLVFGFMLAILALVSPGTGALEAGSIILIIAAGWQIAQMNFNWIA' A
#
# COMPACT_ATOMS: atom_id res chain seq x y z
N MET A 1 -9.93 -14.69 -0.46
CA MET A 1 -8.54 -14.45 0.01
C MET A 1 -7.57 -14.43 -1.17
N ASP A 2 -7.80 -15.24 -2.20
CA ASP A 2 -6.92 -15.29 -3.39
C ASP A 2 -6.81 -13.96 -4.15
N ILE A 3 -7.88 -13.18 -4.23
CA ILE A 3 -7.84 -11.89 -4.94
C ILE A 3 -7.10 -10.80 -4.16
N LEU A 4 -7.24 -10.76 -2.82
CA LEU A 4 -6.51 -9.79 -1.99
C LEU A 4 -5.01 -10.10 -1.92
N LEU A 5 -4.62 -11.36 -2.09
CA LEU A 5 -3.21 -11.77 -2.11
C LEU A 5 -2.65 -11.94 -3.54
N ASN A 6 -3.35 -11.43 -4.55
CA ASN A 6 -2.81 -11.39 -5.91
C ASN A 6 -1.64 -10.37 -5.96
N PRO A 7 -0.42 -10.78 -6.34
CA PRO A 7 0.76 -9.90 -6.36
C PRO A 7 0.57 -8.59 -7.13
N ASN A 8 -0.17 -8.61 -8.24
CA ASN A 8 -0.41 -7.41 -9.04
C ASN A 8 -1.33 -6.41 -8.30
N LEU A 9 -2.34 -6.93 -7.59
CA LEU A 9 -3.23 -6.09 -6.80
C LEU A 9 -2.53 -5.55 -5.55
N VAL A 10 -1.74 -6.38 -4.88
CA VAL A 10 -0.91 -5.94 -3.73
C VAL A 10 0.06 -4.83 -4.16
N TYR A 11 0.70 -4.98 -5.32
CA TYR A 11 1.55 -3.93 -5.89
C TYR A 11 0.77 -2.64 -6.18
N LEU A 12 -0.42 -2.72 -6.77
CA LEU A 12 -1.26 -1.55 -7.01
C LEU A 12 -1.67 -0.84 -5.71
N VAL A 13 -2.03 -1.59 -4.66
CA VAL A 13 -2.36 -1.02 -3.35
C VAL A 13 -1.16 -0.31 -2.75
N LEU A 14 0.04 -0.90 -2.84
CA LEU A 14 1.28 -0.29 -2.36
C LEU A 14 1.59 1.01 -3.12
N VAL A 15 1.57 0.98 -4.45
CA VAL A 15 1.87 2.16 -5.28
C VAL A 15 0.87 3.27 -5.02
N PHE A 16 -0.42 2.95 -4.97
CA PHE A 16 -1.46 3.94 -4.72
C PHE A 16 -1.37 4.54 -3.31
N GLY A 17 -1.13 3.71 -2.29
CA GLY A 17 -0.89 4.18 -0.92
C GLY A 17 0.33 5.09 -0.83
N PHE A 18 1.42 4.74 -1.52
CA PHE A 18 2.64 5.55 -1.56
C PHE A 18 2.43 6.89 -2.30
N MET A 19 1.70 6.88 -3.41
CA MET A 19 1.31 8.12 -4.09
C MET A 19 0.49 9.03 -3.18
N LEU A 20 -0.48 8.49 -2.44
CA LEU A 20 -1.24 9.27 -1.46
C LEU A 20 -0.35 9.78 -0.32
N ALA A 21 0.67 9.02 0.11
CA ALA A 21 1.62 9.48 1.11
C ALA A 21 2.45 10.67 0.60
N ILE A 22 2.88 10.65 -0.66
CA ILE A 22 3.54 11.79 -1.31
C ILE A 22 2.59 12.99 -1.35
N LEU A 23 1.34 12.79 -1.80
CA LEU A 23 0.35 13.86 -1.87
C LEU A 23 0.04 14.46 -0.48
N ALA A 24 -0.06 13.62 0.55
CA ALA A 24 -0.22 14.04 1.93
C ALA A 24 0.99 14.87 2.41
N LEU A 25 2.21 14.48 2.03
CA LEU A 25 3.42 15.21 2.38
C LEU A 25 3.49 16.61 1.73
N VAL A 26 3.08 16.73 0.46
CA VAL A 26 3.09 18.03 -0.25
C VAL A 26 1.86 18.89 0.03
N SER A 27 0.78 18.31 0.55
CA SER A 27 -0.45 19.01 0.96
C SER A 27 -0.87 18.62 2.39
N PRO A 28 -0.11 19.07 3.40
CA PRO A 28 -0.37 18.70 4.79
C PRO A 28 -1.70 19.29 5.28
N GLY A 29 -2.36 18.58 6.22
CA GLY A 29 -3.61 19.02 6.83
C GLY A 29 -4.87 18.71 6.00
N THR A 30 -4.77 17.86 4.98
CA THR A 30 -5.92 17.40 4.20
C THR A 30 -6.78 16.38 4.93
N GLY A 31 -6.25 15.69 5.94
CA GLY A 31 -6.93 14.66 6.75
C GLY A 31 -7.18 13.36 5.97
N ALA A 32 -7.87 13.47 4.84
CA ALA A 32 -8.23 12.35 3.99
C ALA A 32 -7.01 11.68 3.31
N LEU A 33 -6.05 12.47 2.79
CA LEU A 33 -4.85 11.90 2.16
C LEU A 33 -3.93 11.24 3.20
N GLU A 34 -3.80 11.86 4.37
CA GLU A 34 -3.01 11.35 5.49
C GLU A 34 -3.59 10.02 6.00
N ALA A 35 -4.90 9.99 6.32
CA ALA A 35 -5.55 8.76 6.76
C ALA A 35 -5.56 7.68 5.67
N GLY A 36 -5.89 8.05 4.43
CA GLY A 36 -5.95 7.13 3.31
C GLY A 36 -4.60 6.50 3.00
N SER A 37 -3.52 7.29 3.00
CA SER A 37 -2.16 6.79 2.80
C SER A 37 -1.74 5.83 3.92
N ILE A 38 -1.98 6.16 5.19
CA ILE A 38 -1.67 5.28 6.33
C ILE A 38 -2.41 3.95 6.21
N ILE A 39 -3.72 3.98 5.95
CA ILE A 39 -4.54 2.77 5.83
C ILE A 39 -4.01 1.88 4.70
N LEU A 40 -3.74 2.46 3.53
CA LEU A 40 -3.30 1.70 2.35
C LEU A 40 -1.87 1.17 2.49
N ILE A 41 -0.97 1.93 3.09
CA ILE A 41 0.41 1.46 3.36
C ILE A 41 0.40 0.32 4.37
N ILE A 42 -0.37 0.43 5.46
CA ILE A 42 -0.52 -0.67 6.43
C ILE A 42 -1.13 -1.90 5.77
N ALA A 43 -2.19 -1.71 4.97
CA ALA A 43 -2.83 -2.81 4.25
C ALA A 43 -1.87 -3.48 3.27
N ALA A 44 -1.07 -2.72 2.52
CA ALA A 44 -0.05 -3.26 1.62
C ALA A 44 1.00 -4.06 2.39
N GLY A 45 1.51 -3.52 3.50
CA GLY A 45 2.47 -4.23 4.37
C GLY A 45 1.91 -5.54 4.91
N TRP A 46 0.65 -5.56 5.34
CA TRP A 46 -0.03 -6.76 5.81
C TRP A 46 -0.21 -7.83 4.70
N GLN A 47 -0.54 -7.41 3.47
CA GLN A 47 -0.64 -8.30 2.31
C GLN A 47 0.73 -8.89 1.95
N ILE A 48 1.77 -8.05 1.87
CA ILE A 48 3.16 -8.44 1.60
C ILE A 48 3.65 -9.45 2.65
N ALA A 49 3.38 -9.22 3.93
CA ALA A 49 3.80 -10.14 5.01
C ALA A 49 3.21 -11.57 4.90
N GLN A 50 2.15 -11.76 4.12
CA GLN A 50 1.52 -13.06 3.88
C GLN A 50 2.01 -13.74 2.60
N MET A 51 2.85 -13.08 1.80
CA MET A 51 3.32 -13.60 0.53
C MET A 51 4.55 -14.49 0.69
N ASN A 52 4.63 -15.51 -0.17
CA ASN A 52 5.85 -16.30 -0.33
C ASN A 52 6.79 -15.56 -1.28
N PHE A 53 7.95 -15.15 -0.77
CA PHE A 53 8.98 -14.47 -1.57
C PHE A 53 9.97 -15.47 -2.14
N ASN A 54 10.21 -15.40 -3.45
CA ASN A 54 11.36 -16.05 -4.04
C ASN A 54 12.55 -15.09 -3.99
N TRP A 55 13.39 -15.25 -2.97
CA TRP A 55 14.51 -14.35 -2.68
C TRP A 55 15.66 -14.41 -3.70
N ILE A 56 15.66 -15.40 -4.61
CA ILE A 56 16.80 -15.75 -5.46
C ILE A 56 16.40 -15.78 -6.96
N ALA A 57 15.28 -15.13 -7.33
CA ALA A 57 14.85 -15.02 -8.73
C ALA A 57 15.89 -14.27 -9.58
#